data_AF-A0AAY5F6K7-F1
#
_entry.id   AF-A0AAY5F6K7-F1
#
_cell.length_a   1.000
_cell.length_b   1.000
_cell.length_c   1.000
_cell.angle_alpha   90.00
_cell.angle_beta   90.00
_cell.angle_gamma   90.00
#
_symmetry.space_group_name_H-M   'P 1'
#
loop_
_entity.id
_entity.type
_entity.pdbx_description
1 polymer ?
#
loop_
_entity_poly.entity_id
_entity_poly.type
_entity_poly.pdbx_seq_one_letter_code
_entity_poly.pdbx_strand_id
1 'polypeptide(L)'
;RVPPTQRPGWTEVKAQRPGWTEVKAQRPGWTEVKAQRPGWTEVKAQRPGWTEVKAQRPSWTELKAQRPGWTELKAQRPDWTEVKAQRPGWTELKAQRPGWTELKAQRPGWTEVKAQRPGWTEVKAQRPGWTEVKAQRPGWTEVKAQRPGWTELKAQRPGWTEVKAQRPGWTELKAQRPDWTEVKNSPGGSPAPGANNEGSSTRAC
;
A
#
# COMPACT_ATOMS: atom_id res chain seq x y z
N ARG A 1 -11.14 -43.21 -9.40
CA ARG A 1 -11.27 -42.04 -8.50
C ARG A 1 -9.95 -41.26 -8.56
N VAL A 2 -9.87 -40.26 -9.44
CA VAL A 2 -8.67 -39.42 -9.62
C VAL A 2 -8.85 -38.20 -8.71
N PRO A 3 -7.88 -37.82 -7.88
CA PRO A 3 -7.98 -36.57 -7.11
C PRO A 3 -8.11 -35.40 -8.09
N PRO A 4 -8.98 -34.41 -7.84
CA PRO A 4 -9.10 -33.27 -8.74
C PRO A 4 -7.78 -32.48 -8.73
N THR A 5 -6.97 -32.66 -9.77
CA THR A 5 -5.81 -31.82 -10.08
C THR A 5 -6.32 -30.46 -10.58
N GLN A 6 -6.62 -29.55 -9.66
CA GLN A 6 -7.00 -28.17 -10.00
C GLN A 6 -5.78 -27.42 -10.54
N ARG A 7 -5.75 -27.18 -11.87
CA ARG A 7 -4.74 -26.39 -12.57
C ARG A 7 -4.82 -24.89 -12.15
N PRO A 8 -3.70 -24.15 -12.13
CA PRO A 8 -3.74 -22.69 -12.01
C PRO A 8 -4.56 -22.09 -13.17
N GLY A 9 -5.63 -21.36 -12.85
CA GLY A 9 -6.49 -20.68 -13.83
C GLY A 9 -6.18 -19.17 -13.92
N TRP A 10 -6.58 -18.57 -15.05
CA TRP A 10 -6.59 -17.12 -15.24
C TRP A 10 -8.00 -16.58 -15.04
N THR A 11 -8.13 -15.44 -14.36
CA THR A 11 -9.40 -14.71 -14.19
C THR A 11 -9.20 -13.27 -14.62
N GLU A 12 -9.90 -12.83 -15.67
CA GLU A 12 -9.94 -11.43 -16.11
C GLU A 12 -11.36 -10.89 -16.01
N VAL A 13 -11.53 -9.73 -15.39
CA VAL A 13 -12.81 -9.01 -15.33
C VAL A 13 -12.64 -7.59 -15.86
N LYS A 14 -13.52 -7.18 -16.77
CA LYS A 14 -13.58 -5.83 -17.34
C LYS A 14 -14.95 -5.22 -17.08
N ALA A 15 -14.98 -4.06 -16.43
CA ALA A 15 -16.21 -3.29 -16.14
C ALA A 15 -16.07 -1.84 -16.64
N GLN A 16 -17.10 -1.31 -17.30
CA GLN A 16 -17.06 0.04 -17.92
C GLN A 16 -18.16 1.02 -17.43
N ARG A 17 -19.09 0.57 -16.58
CA ARG A 17 -20.27 1.34 -16.17
C ARG A 17 -20.32 1.56 -14.64
N PRO A 18 -21.00 2.61 -14.16
CA PRO A 18 -21.25 2.80 -12.73
C PRO A 18 -22.01 1.61 -12.16
N GLY A 19 -21.44 1.01 -11.12
CA GLY A 19 -21.93 -0.22 -10.50
C GLY A 19 -20.90 -0.83 -9.55
N TRP A 20 -21.20 -2.05 -9.09
CA TRP A 20 -20.35 -2.83 -8.19
C TRP A 20 -19.62 -3.91 -8.98
N THR A 21 -18.30 -4.01 -8.83
CA THR A 21 -17.49 -5.12 -9.35
C THR A 21 -16.92 -5.90 -8.17
N GLU A 22 -17.34 -7.16 -7.98
CA GLU A 22 -16.77 -8.06 -6.98
C GLU A 22 -16.12 -9.26 -7.67
N VAL A 23 -14.87 -9.57 -7.33
CA VAL A 23 -14.17 -10.78 -7.80
C VAL A 23 -13.70 -11.59 -6.60
N LYS A 24 -14.09 -12.87 -6.56
CA LYS A 24 -13.64 -13.85 -5.56
C LYS A 24 -12.85 -14.94 -6.26
N ALA A 25 -11.60 -15.13 -5.87
CA ALA A 25 -10.73 -16.14 -6.46
C ALA A 25 -10.01 -16.95 -5.37
N GLN A 26 -10.16 -18.27 -5.36
CA GLN A 26 -9.63 -19.12 -4.27
C GLN A 26 -8.29 -19.80 -4.57
N ARG A 27 -7.98 -20.05 -5.84
CA ARG A 27 -6.72 -20.63 -6.32
C ARG A 27 -6.36 -20.21 -7.77
N PRO A 28 -6.54 -18.95 -8.18
CA PRO A 28 -6.10 -18.52 -9.50
C PRO A 28 -4.56 -18.52 -9.56
N GLY A 29 -3.98 -18.84 -10.72
CA GLY A 29 -2.60 -18.45 -10.98
C GLY A 29 -2.51 -16.93 -11.06
N TRP A 30 -3.45 -16.31 -11.78
CA TRP A 30 -3.48 -14.88 -12.09
C TRP A 30 -4.91 -14.32 -12.01
N THR A 31 -5.08 -13.15 -11.40
CA THR A 31 -6.34 -12.39 -11.37
C THR A 31 -6.08 -10.96 -11.83
N GLU A 32 -6.80 -10.50 -12.86
CA GLU A 32 -6.76 -9.12 -13.31
C GLU A 32 -8.17 -8.52 -13.33
N VAL A 33 -8.34 -7.34 -12.74
CA VAL A 33 -9.57 -6.56 -12.79
C VAL A 33 -9.29 -5.19 -13.37
N LYS A 34 -10.00 -4.83 -14.45
CA LYS A 34 -9.97 -3.50 -15.06
C LYS A 34 -11.35 -2.87 -14.96
N ALA A 35 -11.46 -1.77 -14.22
CA ALA A 35 -12.73 -1.07 -14.02
C ALA A 35 -12.63 0.42 -14.40
N GLN A 36 -13.59 0.90 -15.20
CA GLN A 36 -13.71 2.31 -15.58
C GLN A 36 -15.04 2.86 -15.07
N ARG A 37 -14.96 3.91 -14.25
CA ARG A 37 -16.08 4.56 -13.55
C ARG A 37 -16.97 3.61 -12.73
N PRO A 38 -16.43 2.61 -12.00
CA PRO A 38 -17.27 1.84 -11.08
C PRO A 38 -17.69 2.73 -9.89
N GLY A 39 -18.80 2.40 -9.23
CA GLY A 39 -19.03 2.94 -7.88
C GLY A 39 -18.04 2.29 -6.92
N TRP A 40 -17.97 0.96 -6.97
CA TRP A 40 -17.18 0.14 -6.06
C TRP A 40 -16.48 -1.01 -6.80
N THR A 41 -15.23 -1.30 -6.41
CA THR A 41 -14.47 -2.46 -6.88
C THR A 41 -13.88 -3.21 -5.69
N GLU A 42 -14.24 -4.48 -5.50
CA GLU A 42 -13.68 -5.34 -4.45
C GLU A 42 -13.08 -6.60 -5.08
N VAL A 43 -11.84 -6.92 -4.71
CA VAL A 43 -11.19 -8.19 -5.08
C VAL A 43 -10.78 -8.94 -3.82
N LYS A 44 -11.27 -10.19 -3.70
CA LYS A 44 -10.91 -11.12 -2.63
C LYS A 44 -10.17 -12.31 -3.24
N ALA A 45 -8.88 -12.44 -2.95
CA ALA A 45 -8.04 -13.52 -3.47
C ALA A 45 -7.42 -14.36 -2.34
N GLN A 46 -7.56 -15.69 -2.44
CA GLN A 46 -6.90 -16.65 -1.57
C GLN A 46 -5.85 -17.40 -2.39
N ARG A 47 -4.60 -17.42 -1.91
CA ARG A 47 -3.44 -18.07 -2.54
C ARG A 47 -3.25 -17.80 -4.05
N PRO A 48 -3.43 -16.55 -4.56
CA PRO A 48 -3.13 -16.28 -5.95
C PRO A 48 -1.61 -16.31 -6.18
N GLY A 49 -1.15 -16.69 -7.38
CA GLY A 49 0.21 -16.36 -7.80
C GLY A 49 0.36 -14.84 -7.90
N TRP A 50 -0.60 -14.20 -8.56
CA TRP A 50 -0.60 -12.76 -8.84
C TRP A 50 -2.01 -12.16 -8.86
N THR A 51 -2.16 -10.93 -8.40
CA THR A 51 -3.42 -10.16 -8.47
C THR A 51 -3.15 -8.71 -8.84
N GLU A 52 -3.78 -8.20 -9.90
CA GLU A 52 -3.75 -6.79 -10.29
C GLU A 52 -5.16 -6.21 -10.39
N VAL A 53 -5.33 -5.02 -9.83
CA VAL A 53 -6.55 -4.21 -9.96
C VAL A 53 -6.19 -2.86 -10.58
N LYS A 54 -6.80 -2.53 -11.71
CA LYS A 54 -6.71 -1.22 -12.36
C LYS A 54 -8.09 -0.55 -12.32
N ALA A 55 -8.22 0.56 -11.60
CA ALA A 55 -9.47 1.30 -11.48
C ALA A 55 -9.32 2.77 -11.90
N GLN A 56 -10.20 3.27 -12.76
CA GLN A 56 -10.24 4.67 -13.17
C GLN A 56 -11.55 5.33 -12.71
N ARG A 57 -11.44 6.39 -11.91
CA ARG A 57 -12.55 7.12 -11.28
C ARG A 57 -13.53 6.24 -10.47
N PRO A 58 -13.05 5.30 -9.63
CA PRO A 58 -13.94 4.63 -8.68
C PRO A 58 -14.32 5.58 -7.53
N SER A 59 -15.47 5.40 -6.88
CA SER A 59 -15.62 5.99 -5.53
C SER A 59 -14.78 5.21 -4.52
N TRP A 60 -14.78 3.87 -4.60
CA TRP A 60 -14.01 3.02 -3.71
C TRP A 60 -13.37 1.81 -4.42
N THR A 61 -12.17 1.43 -3.97
CA THR A 61 -11.48 0.20 -4.42
C THR A 61 -10.81 -0.51 -3.25
N GLU A 62 -11.11 -1.79 -3.06
CA GLU A 62 -10.44 -2.65 -2.08
C GLU A 62 -9.89 -3.92 -2.69
N LEU A 63 -8.68 -4.27 -2.26
CA LEU A 63 -8.04 -5.55 -2.55
C LEU A 63 -7.73 -6.27 -1.23
N LYS A 64 -8.34 -7.44 -1.03
CA LYS A 64 -8.04 -8.37 0.07
C LYS A 64 -7.33 -9.60 -0.48
N ALA A 65 -6.10 -9.85 -0.04
CA ALA A 65 -5.33 -11.01 -0.49
C ALA A 65 -4.72 -11.81 0.68
N GLN A 66 -4.87 -13.14 0.63
CA GLN A 66 -4.26 -14.05 1.60
C GLN A 66 -3.24 -14.96 0.91
N ARG A 67 -1.98 -14.87 1.32
CA ARG A 67 -0.82 -15.59 0.76
C ARG A 67 -0.62 -15.40 -0.76
N PRO A 68 -0.72 -14.17 -1.31
CA PRO A 68 -0.36 -13.96 -2.71
C PRO A 68 1.16 -14.06 -2.91
N GLY A 69 1.59 -14.48 -4.09
CA GLY A 69 2.97 -14.18 -4.52
C GLY A 69 3.16 -12.67 -4.67
N TRP A 70 2.24 -12.03 -5.40
CA TRP A 70 2.29 -10.62 -5.74
C TRP A 70 0.90 -9.98 -5.79
N THR A 71 0.82 -8.70 -5.40
CA THR A 71 -0.41 -7.89 -5.40
C THR A 71 -0.12 -6.48 -5.87
N GLU A 72 -0.87 -5.96 -6.85
CA GLU A 72 -0.81 -4.56 -7.26
C GLU A 72 -2.21 -3.95 -7.39
N LEU A 73 -2.37 -2.74 -6.86
CA LEU A 73 -3.54 -1.90 -7.08
C LEU A 73 -3.09 -0.58 -7.72
N LYS A 74 -3.62 -0.28 -8.91
CA LYS A 74 -3.49 1.00 -9.59
C LYS A 74 -4.84 1.72 -9.62
N ALA A 75 -4.94 2.89 -8.99
CA ALA A 75 -6.15 3.70 -9.00
C ALA A 75 -5.90 5.15 -9.46
N GLN A 76 -6.77 5.65 -10.33
CA GLN A 76 -6.74 7.05 -10.78
C GLN A 76 -8.03 7.77 -10.38
N ARG A 77 -7.90 8.84 -9.59
CA ARG A 77 -8.98 9.64 -9.01
C ARG A 77 -10.00 8.82 -8.19
N PRO A 78 -9.58 7.95 -7.26
CA PRO A 78 -10.49 7.33 -6.31
C PRO A 78 -10.86 8.31 -5.17
N ASP A 79 -12.03 8.17 -4.55
CA ASP A 79 -12.24 8.79 -3.24
C ASP A 79 -11.46 7.99 -2.18
N TRP A 80 -11.55 6.65 -2.24
CA TRP A 80 -10.92 5.73 -1.29
C TRP A 80 -10.25 4.53 -1.96
N THR A 81 -9.06 4.16 -1.47
CA THR A 81 -8.34 2.93 -1.85
C THR A 81 -7.82 2.19 -0.62
N GLU A 82 -8.07 0.88 -0.54
CA GLU A 82 -7.56 0.04 0.53
C GLU A 82 -6.94 -1.26 -0.01
N VAL A 83 -5.77 -1.62 0.52
CA VAL A 83 -5.15 -2.94 0.29
C VAL A 83 -4.94 -3.64 1.63
N LYS A 84 -5.50 -4.83 1.78
CA LYS A 84 -5.26 -5.73 2.92
C LYS A 84 -4.57 -7.00 2.44
N ALA A 85 -3.33 -7.22 2.87
CA ALA A 85 -2.53 -8.39 2.47
C ALA A 85 -1.99 -9.18 3.67
N GLN A 86 -2.19 -10.50 3.67
CA GLN A 86 -1.63 -11.40 4.69
C GLN A 86 -0.60 -12.35 4.07
N ARG A 87 0.66 -12.27 4.52
CA ARG A 87 1.81 -13.02 4.01
C ARG A 87 2.05 -12.88 2.49
N PRO A 88 2.01 -11.67 1.91
CA PRO A 88 2.39 -11.49 0.51
C PRO A 88 3.91 -11.63 0.33
N GLY A 89 4.35 -12.11 -0.83
CA GLY A 89 5.73 -11.89 -1.27
C GLY A 89 5.98 -10.39 -1.51
N TRP A 90 5.12 -9.78 -2.31
CA TRP A 90 5.19 -8.36 -2.66
C TRP A 90 3.80 -7.71 -2.76
N THR A 91 3.70 -6.44 -2.36
CA THR A 91 2.49 -5.62 -2.48
C THR A 91 2.84 -4.21 -2.96
N GLU A 92 2.18 -3.74 -4.02
CA GLU A 92 2.28 -2.36 -4.49
C GLU A 92 0.92 -1.68 -4.59
N LEU A 93 0.89 -0.42 -4.18
CA LEU A 93 -0.26 0.46 -4.29
C LEU A 93 0.15 1.75 -5.00
N LYS A 94 -0.40 1.99 -6.19
CA LYS A 94 -0.22 3.22 -6.96
C LYS A 94 -1.54 3.99 -7.00
N ALA A 95 -1.56 5.21 -6.47
CA ALA A 95 -2.75 6.06 -6.46
C ALA A 95 -2.44 7.48 -6.99
N GLN A 96 -3.27 7.97 -7.93
CA GLN A 96 -3.17 9.33 -8.44
C GLN A 96 -4.43 10.13 -8.09
N ARG A 97 -4.25 11.23 -7.35
CA ARG A 97 -5.31 12.08 -6.78
C ARG A 97 -6.36 11.33 -5.95
N PRO A 98 -5.96 10.44 -5.02
CA PRO A 98 -6.92 9.82 -4.11
C PRO A 98 -7.38 10.83 -3.04
N GLY A 99 -8.61 10.71 -2.56
CA GLY A 99 -8.99 11.30 -1.27
C GLY A 99 -8.20 10.62 -0.14
N TRP A 100 -8.25 9.29 -0.11
CA TRP A 100 -7.62 8.46 0.93
C TRP A 100 -7.00 7.18 0.37
N THR A 101 -5.86 6.79 0.94
CA THR A 101 -5.11 5.58 0.58
C THR A 101 -4.68 4.85 1.85
N GLU A 102 -5.05 3.59 2.00
CA GLU A 102 -4.56 2.75 3.10
C GLU A 102 -4.00 1.41 2.60
N LEU A 103 -2.87 1.02 3.19
CA LEU A 103 -2.30 -0.30 3.03
C LEU A 103 -2.09 -0.95 4.40
N LYS A 104 -2.69 -2.13 4.60
CA LYS A 104 -2.46 -3.00 5.75
C LYS A 104 -1.79 -4.30 5.31
N ALA A 105 -0.57 -4.57 5.78
CA ALA A 105 0.16 -5.79 5.46
C ALA A 105 0.66 -6.53 6.71
N GLN A 106 0.45 -7.85 6.75
CA GLN A 106 0.98 -8.72 7.80
C GLN A 106 2.01 -9.70 7.23
N ARG A 107 3.25 -9.62 7.69
CA ARG A 107 4.42 -10.39 7.24
C ARG A 107 4.68 -10.29 5.72
N PRO A 108 4.67 -9.10 5.11
CA PRO A 108 5.07 -8.96 3.72
C PRO A 108 6.59 -9.16 3.58
N GLY A 109 7.04 -9.71 2.46
CA GLY A 109 8.44 -9.57 2.05
C GLY A 109 8.75 -8.10 1.76
N TRP A 110 7.97 -7.51 0.85
CA TRP A 110 8.14 -6.15 0.37
C TRP A 110 6.80 -5.42 0.24
N THR A 111 6.80 -4.12 0.51
CA THR A 111 5.64 -3.24 0.34
C THR A 111 6.07 -1.91 -0.27
N GLU A 112 5.42 -1.48 -1.35
CA GLU A 112 5.65 -0.18 -1.97
C GLU A 112 4.33 0.60 -2.11
N VAL A 113 4.33 1.87 -1.71
CA VAL A 113 3.19 2.78 -1.93
C VAL A 113 3.66 4.01 -2.69
N LYS A 114 3.03 4.30 -3.82
CA LYS A 114 3.25 5.52 -4.61
C LYS A 114 1.95 6.33 -4.69
N ALA A 115 1.94 7.52 -4.10
CA ALA A 115 0.77 8.40 -4.09
C ALA A 115 1.10 9.79 -4.65
N GLN A 116 0.31 10.27 -5.62
CA GLN A 116 0.44 11.62 -6.16
C GLN A 116 -0.79 12.46 -5.82
N ARG A 117 -0.60 13.57 -5.10
CA ARG A 117 -1.64 14.46 -4.57
C ARG A 117 -2.73 13.74 -3.74
N PRO A 118 -2.37 12.85 -2.80
CA PRO A 118 -3.36 12.28 -1.90
C PRO A 118 -3.83 13.33 -0.87
N GLY A 119 -5.09 13.27 -0.46
CA GLY A 119 -5.51 13.91 0.79
C GLY A 119 -4.79 13.28 1.98
N TRP A 120 -4.83 11.94 2.04
CA TRP A 120 -4.27 11.16 3.14
C TRP A 120 -3.71 9.81 2.67
N THR A 121 -2.59 9.39 3.24
CA THR A 121 -1.97 8.08 3.03
C THR A 121 -1.61 7.45 4.38
N GLU A 122 -2.04 6.21 4.63
CA GLU A 122 -1.57 5.42 5.77
C GLU A 122 -1.04 4.05 5.35
N VAL A 123 0.10 3.67 5.92
CA VAL A 123 0.70 2.36 5.72
C VAL A 123 0.91 1.71 7.08
N LYS A 124 0.27 0.56 7.30
CA LYS A 124 0.44 -0.28 8.48
C LYS A 124 1.07 -1.62 8.08
N ALA A 125 2.27 -1.89 8.58
CA ALA A 125 2.98 -3.14 8.30
C ALA A 125 3.43 -3.85 9.59
N GLN A 126 3.11 -5.14 9.71
CA GLN A 126 3.57 -5.98 10.82
C GLN A 126 4.60 -6.99 10.34
N ARG A 127 5.83 -6.91 10.84
CA ARG A 127 7.01 -7.71 10.44
C ARG A 127 7.31 -7.66 8.93
N PRO A 128 7.36 -6.47 8.29
CA PRO A 128 7.80 -6.37 6.91
C PRO A 128 9.30 -6.64 6.80
N GLY A 129 9.73 -7.27 5.70
CA GLY A 129 11.13 -7.21 5.30
C GLY A 129 11.51 -5.77 4.92
N TRP A 130 10.74 -5.18 4.01
CA TRP A 130 10.96 -3.82 3.50
C TRP A 130 9.65 -3.06 3.27
N THR A 131 9.66 -1.76 3.51
CA THR A 131 8.54 -0.85 3.22
C THR A 131 9.07 0.45 2.64
N GLU A 132 8.60 0.83 1.45
CA GLU A 132 8.88 2.15 0.86
C GLU A 132 7.57 2.89 0.55
N VAL A 133 7.55 4.17 0.90
CA VAL A 133 6.44 5.07 0.61
C VAL A 133 6.98 6.29 -0.13
N LYS A 134 6.42 6.58 -1.30
CA LYS A 134 6.70 7.77 -2.11
C LYS A 134 5.43 8.60 -2.23
N ALA A 135 5.44 9.82 -1.71
CA ALA A 135 4.29 10.73 -1.75
C ALA A 135 4.67 12.10 -2.34
N GLN A 136 3.90 12.56 -3.34
CA GLN A 136 4.08 13.90 -3.92
C GLN A 136 2.87 14.78 -3.61
N ARG A 137 3.09 15.90 -2.92
CA ARG A 137 2.08 16.84 -2.43
C ARG A 137 0.95 16.17 -1.60
N PRO A 138 1.26 15.29 -0.63
CA PRO A 138 0.24 14.76 0.26
C PRO A 138 -0.25 15.84 1.23
N GLY A 139 -1.53 15.82 1.59
CA GLY A 139 -1.99 16.53 2.79
C GLY A 139 -1.37 15.92 4.04
N TRP A 140 -1.45 14.59 4.16
CA TRP A 140 -0.95 13.84 5.31
C TRP A 140 -0.40 12.48 4.91
N THR A 141 0.64 11.99 5.58
CA THR A 141 1.16 10.63 5.40
C THR A 141 1.61 10.05 6.74
N GLU A 142 1.13 8.86 7.08
CA GLU A 142 1.61 8.11 8.25
C GLU A 142 2.08 6.71 7.86
N VAL A 143 3.24 6.33 8.39
CA VAL A 143 3.79 4.98 8.25
C VAL A 143 3.98 4.37 9.63
N LYS A 144 3.27 3.28 9.90
CA LYS A 144 3.39 2.48 11.13
C LYS A 144 3.97 1.11 10.80
N ALA A 145 5.16 0.81 11.31
CA ALA A 145 5.81 -0.48 11.12
C ALA A 145 6.20 -1.15 12.45
N GLN A 146 5.77 -2.40 12.64
CA GLN A 146 6.15 -3.21 13.81
C GLN A 146 7.18 -4.27 13.44
N ARG A 147 8.39 -4.16 13.99
CA ARG A 147 9.56 -5.00 13.66
C ARG A 147 9.93 -5.01 12.17
N PRO A 148 10.08 -3.84 11.51
CA PRO A 148 10.53 -3.80 10.13
C PRO A 148 12.02 -4.17 10.03
N GLY A 149 12.40 -4.85 8.95
CA GLY A 149 13.81 -4.87 8.53
C GLY A 149 14.26 -3.47 8.10
N TRP A 150 13.53 -2.86 7.16
CA TRP A 150 13.79 -1.52 6.65
C TRP A 150 12.50 -0.76 6.35
N THR A 151 12.52 0.57 6.53
CA THR A 151 11.40 1.48 6.20
C THR A 151 11.94 2.77 5.62
N GLU A 152 11.47 3.18 4.44
CA GLU A 152 11.78 4.48 3.85
C GLU A 152 10.51 5.25 3.48
N LEU A 153 10.48 6.54 3.83
CA LEU A 153 9.48 7.49 3.39
C LEU A 153 10.15 8.62 2.62
N LYS A 154 9.74 8.82 1.37
CA LYS A 154 10.09 9.97 0.53
C LYS A 154 8.85 10.83 0.29
N ALA A 155 8.83 12.06 0.77
CA ALA A 155 7.73 12.99 0.59
C ALA A 155 8.21 14.32 -0.04
N GLN A 156 7.48 14.83 -1.03
CA GLN A 156 7.74 16.15 -1.63
C GLN A 156 6.56 17.09 -1.40
N ARG A 157 6.80 18.22 -0.74
CA ARG A 157 5.81 19.21 -0.32
C ARG A 157 4.64 18.60 0.48
N PRO A 158 4.90 17.77 1.51
CA PRO A 158 3.84 17.29 2.36
C PRO A 158 3.34 18.40 3.29
N GLY A 159 2.04 18.40 3.60
CA GLY A 159 1.57 19.13 4.78
C GLY A 159 2.15 18.50 6.05
N TRP A 160 1.90 17.20 6.23
CA TRP A 160 2.35 16.48 7.42
C TRP A 160 2.85 15.07 7.11
N THR A 161 3.93 14.65 7.76
CA THR A 161 4.42 13.26 7.70
C THR A 161 4.80 12.73 9.06
N GLU A 162 4.35 11.51 9.41
CA GLU A 162 4.80 10.78 10.59
C GLU A 162 5.27 9.37 10.23
N VAL A 163 6.40 8.97 10.83
CA VAL A 163 6.89 7.58 10.77
C VAL A 163 7.03 7.05 12.18
N LYS A 164 6.33 5.95 12.48
CA LYS A 164 6.43 5.19 13.73
C LYS A 164 6.99 3.81 13.45
N ALA A 165 8.17 3.49 13.97
CA ALA A 165 8.77 2.17 13.86
C ALA A 165 9.09 1.55 15.23
N GLN A 166 8.51 0.38 15.52
CA GLN A 166 8.75 -0.36 16.75
C GLN A 166 9.79 -1.45 16.51
N ARG A 167 10.96 -1.39 17.19
CA ARG A 167 12.11 -2.30 16.98
C ARG A 167 12.56 -2.37 15.51
N PRO A 168 12.88 -1.23 14.88
CA PRO A 168 13.35 -1.22 13.51
C PRO A 168 14.75 -1.84 13.40
N GLY A 169 15.03 -2.47 12.25
CA GLY A 169 16.40 -2.59 11.77
C GLY A 169 16.92 -1.23 11.30
N TRP A 170 16.22 -0.63 10.32
CA TRP A 170 16.55 0.67 9.74
C TRP A 170 15.30 1.50 9.38
N THR A 171 15.39 2.82 9.47
CA THR A 171 14.33 3.76 9.10
C THR A 171 14.93 5.03 8.51
N GLU A 172 14.43 5.46 7.34
CA GLU A 172 14.86 6.66 6.63
C GLU A 172 13.65 7.55 6.28
N LEU A 173 13.76 8.86 6.51
CA LEU A 173 12.76 9.86 6.14
C LEU A 173 13.41 10.98 5.32
N LYS A 174 12.91 11.18 4.11
CA LYS A 174 13.29 12.32 3.25
C LYS A 174 12.05 13.13 2.94
N ALA A 175 11.97 14.35 3.47
CA ALA A 175 10.84 15.22 3.23
C ALA A 175 11.31 16.59 2.72
N GLN A 176 10.96 16.92 1.47
CA GLN A 176 11.35 18.19 0.84
C GLN A 176 10.23 19.22 1.00
N ARG A 177 10.52 20.37 1.62
CA ARG A 177 9.55 21.42 1.97
C ARG A 177 8.31 20.91 2.72
N PRO A 178 8.46 20.22 3.86
CA PRO A 178 7.34 19.86 4.72
C PRO A 178 6.79 21.09 5.47
N ASP A 179 5.49 21.11 5.81
CA ASP A 179 5.05 21.99 6.91
C ASP A 179 5.44 21.37 8.26
N TRP A 180 5.31 20.04 8.40
CA TRP A 180 5.66 19.32 9.63
C TRP A 180 6.13 17.88 9.40
N THR A 181 7.07 17.42 10.24
CA THR A 181 7.55 16.03 10.23
C THR A 181 7.78 15.47 11.65
N GLU A 182 7.50 14.18 11.83
CA GLU A 182 7.82 13.43 13.05
C GLU A 182 8.30 12.00 12.76
N VAL A 183 9.30 11.58 13.54
CA VAL A 183 9.81 10.21 13.52
C VAL A 183 9.88 9.72 14.97
N LYS A 184 9.23 8.58 15.25
CA LYS A 184 9.24 7.89 16.55
C LYS A 184 9.81 6.50 16.41
N ASN A 185 10.90 6.22 17.14
CA ASN A 185 11.55 4.92 17.18
C ASN A 185 11.64 4.40 18.62
N SER A 186 11.20 3.17 18.88
CA SER A 186 11.35 2.58 20.23
C SER A 186 12.81 2.21 20.54
N PRO A 187 13.31 2.43 21.77
CA PRO A 187 14.68 2.08 22.16
C PRO A 187 14.90 0.56 22.07
N GLY A 188 15.87 0.14 21.24
CA GLY A 188 16.19 -1.28 21.04
C GLY A 188 16.63 -1.68 19.61
N GLY A 189 16.71 -0.73 18.67
CA GLY A 189 17.34 -0.91 17.36
C GLY A 189 18.58 -0.03 17.20
N SER A 190 19.56 -0.44 16.39
CA SER A 190 20.75 0.36 16.07
C SER A 190 20.37 1.71 15.42
N PRO A 191 21.16 2.78 15.60
CA PRO A 191 20.81 4.10 15.09
C PRO A 191 21.12 4.31 13.58
N ALA A 192 20.18 4.99 12.91
CA ALA A 192 20.27 6.08 11.89
C ALA A 192 20.99 5.89 10.52
N PRO A 193 20.40 6.46 9.42
CA PRO A 193 20.70 7.87 9.13
C PRO A 193 19.46 8.72 8.76
N GLY A 194 19.50 9.97 9.24
CA GLY A 194 18.97 11.18 8.58
C GLY A 194 17.47 11.30 8.31
N ALA A 195 16.76 12.11 9.11
CA ALA A 195 15.64 12.88 8.60
C ALA A 195 16.21 14.09 7.83
N ASN A 196 16.28 14.00 6.50
CA ASN A 196 16.73 15.13 5.67
C ASN A 196 15.51 16.01 5.35
N ASN A 197 15.37 17.11 6.11
CA ASN A 197 14.24 18.03 6.03
C ASN A 197 14.70 19.44 5.65
N GLU A 198 14.45 19.85 4.41
CA GLU A 198 14.68 21.23 3.97
C GLU A 198 13.43 22.07 4.28
N GLY A 199 13.44 22.81 5.41
CA GLY A 199 12.50 23.91 5.69
C GLY A 199 11.25 23.61 6.53
N SER A 200 11.31 22.74 7.56
CA SER A 200 10.14 22.40 8.41
C SER A 200 10.43 22.39 9.91
N SER A 201 9.38 22.47 10.73
CA SER A 201 9.45 22.14 12.16
C SER A 201 9.53 20.62 12.34
N THR A 202 10.62 20.13 12.92
CA THR A 202 10.88 18.68 13.11
C THR A 202 10.80 18.34 14.60
N ARG A 203 10.03 17.30 14.96
CA ARG A 203 10.05 16.70 16.30
C ARG A 203 10.49 15.23 16.21
N ALA A 204 11.61 14.90 16.83
CA ALA A 204 12.06 13.52 17.01
C ALA A 204 11.87 13.11 18.49
N CYS A 205 11.36 11.91 18.74
CA CYS A 205 11.15 11.35 20.09
C CYS A 205 11.59 9.88 20.16
#